data_AF-T1INU1-F1
#
_entry.id   AF-T1INU1-F1
#
_cell.length_a   1.000
_cell.length_b   1.000
_cell.length_c   1.000
_cell.angle_alpha   90.00
_cell.angle_beta   90.00
_cell.angle_gamma   90.00
#
_symmetry.space_group_name_H-M   'P 1'
#
loop_
_entity.id
_entity.type
_entity.pdbx_description
1 polymer ?
#
loop_
_entity_poly.entity_id
_entity_poly.type
_entity_poly.pdbx_seq_one_letter_code
_entity_poly.pdbx_strand_id
1 'polypeptide(L)'
;MWKERERKAKEAERRIREIARQARQEHLKTTNGLTTSASVRQKQRSVAFAFSNRNNKRRANKPSDRSAVEEWFLNHEVLVKGSAVDSETGQPLPWFHGFIGRTQAEQLLENYVPGTFLVRLSERIWGYAISLRSPDRCKHFLIDAAGSSYQFFGAGHLAHSSLSDLILYHKISPITSTGQELLVYPCPRDSNVSNVQQLFEA
;
A
#
# COMPACT_ATOMS: atom_id res chain seq x y z
N MET A 1 -35.32 32.99 -1.19
CA MET A 1 -35.46 31.54 -0.96
C MET A 1 -34.13 30.77 -0.87
N TRP A 2 -33.20 30.84 -1.85
CA TRP A 2 -31.94 30.05 -1.78
C TRP A 2 -30.91 30.54 -0.76
N LYS A 3 -30.68 31.87 -0.66
CA LYS A 3 -29.74 32.47 0.31
C LYS A 3 -30.07 32.13 1.77
N GLU A 4 -31.35 31.99 2.08
CA GLU A 4 -31.80 31.64 3.42
C GLU A 4 -31.62 30.15 3.75
N ARG A 5 -31.82 29.27 2.75
CA ARG A 5 -31.50 27.84 2.86
C ARG A 5 -29.99 27.63 3.06
N GLU A 6 -29.15 28.38 2.36
CA GLU A 6 -27.69 28.32 2.50
C GLU A 6 -27.23 28.78 3.89
N ARG A 7 -27.81 29.87 4.41
CA ARG A 7 -27.54 30.34 5.78
C ARG A 7 -27.92 29.29 6.83
N LYS A 8 -29.12 28.68 6.70
CA LYS A 8 -29.57 27.60 7.57
C LYS A 8 -28.68 26.35 7.47
N ALA A 9 -28.19 26.01 6.29
CA ALA A 9 -27.26 24.90 6.10
C ALA A 9 -25.91 25.14 6.78
N LYS A 10 -25.32 26.35 6.64
CA LYS A 10 -24.08 26.73 7.34
C LYS A 10 -24.23 26.77 8.86
N GLU A 11 -25.39 27.18 9.36
CA GLU A 11 -25.72 27.11 10.79
C GLU A 11 -25.87 25.67 11.28
N ALA A 12 -26.51 24.80 10.50
CA ALA A 12 -26.63 23.38 10.81
C ALA A 12 -25.26 22.69 10.82
N GLU A 13 -24.39 22.94 9.83
CA GLU A 13 -23.01 22.42 9.79
C GLU A 13 -22.19 22.88 11.00
N ARG A 14 -22.30 24.16 11.40
CA ARG A 14 -21.63 24.65 12.62
C ARG A 14 -22.13 23.93 13.85
N ARG A 15 -23.45 23.78 14.02
CA ARG A 15 -24.03 23.05 15.16
C ARG A 15 -23.58 21.59 15.19
N ILE A 16 -23.58 20.90 14.05
CA ILE A 16 -23.11 19.51 13.95
C ILE A 16 -21.62 19.42 14.33
N ARG A 17 -20.79 20.36 13.87
CA ARG A 17 -19.36 20.43 14.22
C ARG A 17 -19.14 20.71 15.71
N GLU A 18 -19.96 21.57 16.31
CA GLU A 18 -19.95 21.90 17.74
C GLU A 18 -20.30 20.67 18.59
N ILE A 19 -21.40 20.00 18.26
CA ILE A 19 -21.88 18.78 18.92
C ILE A 19 -20.83 17.68 18.82
N ALA A 20 -20.25 17.46 17.64
CA ALA A 20 -19.21 16.46 17.45
C ALA A 20 -17.93 16.79 18.27
N ARG A 21 -17.59 18.06 18.42
CA ARG A 21 -16.46 18.48 19.27
C ARG A 21 -16.76 18.28 20.75
N GLN A 22 -17.94 18.64 21.22
CA GLN A 22 -18.37 18.43 22.61
C GLN A 22 -18.41 16.94 22.92
N ALA A 23 -19.04 16.12 22.08
CA ALA A 23 -19.05 14.65 22.22
C ALA A 23 -17.64 14.05 22.29
N ARG A 24 -16.67 14.55 21.50
CA ARG A 24 -15.27 14.12 21.59
C ARG A 24 -14.61 14.51 22.90
N GLN A 25 -14.84 15.73 23.40
CA GLN A 25 -14.28 16.20 24.67
C GLN A 25 -14.90 15.47 25.85
N GLU A 26 -16.20 15.21 25.81
CA GLU A 26 -16.92 14.41 26.80
C GLU A 26 -16.46 12.97 26.77
N HIS A 27 -16.34 12.36 25.60
CA HIS A 27 -15.73 11.04 25.48
C HIS A 27 -14.35 11.05 26.12
N LEU A 28 -13.47 12.03 25.81
CA LEU A 28 -12.14 12.18 26.41
C LEU A 28 -12.15 12.27 27.96
N LYS A 29 -13.11 12.99 28.53
CA LYS A 29 -13.30 13.13 29.98
C LYS A 29 -13.85 11.84 30.61
N THR A 30 -14.77 11.18 29.93
CA THR A 30 -15.39 9.92 30.37
C THR A 30 -14.43 8.73 30.24
N THR A 31 -13.59 8.64 29.20
CA THR A 31 -12.51 7.61 29.13
C THR A 31 -11.46 7.77 30.23
N ASN A 32 -11.31 8.96 30.80
CA ASN A 32 -10.42 9.18 31.94
C ASN A 32 -11.05 8.80 33.28
N GLY A 33 -12.38 8.60 33.34
CA GLY A 33 -13.13 8.46 34.59
C GLY A 33 -13.61 7.04 34.94
N LEU A 34 -13.95 6.20 33.95
CA LEU A 34 -14.51 4.85 34.22
C LEU A 34 -13.69 3.75 33.54
N THR A 35 -12.89 3.06 34.36
CA THR A 35 -12.33 1.71 34.14
C THR A 35 -11.69 1.43 32.78
N THR A 36 -10.41 1.76 32.63
CA THR A 36 -9.49 0.89 31.90
C THR A 36 -8.29 0.69 32.80
N SER A 37 -8.12 -0.55 33.29
CA SER A 37 -6.96 -0.94 34.09
C SER A 37 -5.69 -0.44 33.41
N ALA A 38 -4.70 -0.01 34.19
CA ALA A 38 -3.45 0.59 33.71
C ALA A 38 -2.79 -0.21 32.56
N SER A 39 -3.03 -1.52 32.51
CA SER A 39 -2.65 -2.45 31.44
C SER A 39 -3.19 -2.06 30.05
N VAL A 40 -4.48 -1.71 29.90
CA VAL A 40 -5.08 -1.40 28.59
C VAL A 40 -4.59 -0.05 28.05
N ARG A 41 -4.45 0.95 28.93
CA ARG A 41 -3.97 2.30 28.56
C ARG A 41 -2.47 2.30 28.23
N GLN A 42 -1.68 1.48 28.91
CA GLN A 42 -0.28 1.23 28.57
C GLN A 42 -0.16 0.50 27.23
N LYS A 43 -1.03 -0.47 26.94
CA LYS A 43 -1.05 -1.19 25.67
C LYS A 43 -1.46 -0.29 24.50
N GLN A 44 -2.44 0.59 24.67
CA GLN A 44 -2.84 1.57 23.64
C GLN A 44 -1.79 2.67 23.41
N ARG A 45 -1.15 3.19 24.47
CA ARG A 45 -0.02 4.13 24.33
C ARG A 45 1.19 3.46 23.70
N SER A 46 1.48 2.19 24.01
CA SER A 46 2.59 1.46 23.40
C SER A 46 2.34 1.15 21.94
N VAL A 47 1.12 0.78 21.52
CA VAL A 47 0.84 0.64 20.08
C VAL A 47 0.88 1.99 19.36
N ALA A 48 0.27 3.05 19.88
CA ALA A 48 0.33 4.39 19.26
C ALA A 48 1.77 4.94 19.18
N PHE A 49 2.57 4.72 20.22
CA PHE A 49 3.99 5.03 20.22
C PHE A 49 4.76 4.15 19.23
N ALA A 50 4.47 2.84 19.14
CA ALA A 50 5.06 1.95 18.16
C ALA A 50 4.70 2.33 16.72
N PHE A 51 3.46 2.78 16.46
CA PHE A 51 3.03 3.29 15.16
C PHE A 51 3.74 4.61 14.81
N SER A 52 3.80 5.56 15.74
CA SER A 52 4.51 6.83 15.54
C SER A 52 6.02 6.63 15.36
N ASN A 53 6.63 5.71 16.11
CA ASN A 53 8.05 5.40 16.01
C ASN A 53 8.37 4.60 14.73
N ARG A 54 7.49 3.69 14.29
CA ARG A 54 7.58 3.05 12.95
C ARG A 54 7.50 4.09 11.84
N ASN A 55 6.58 5.04 11.93
CA ASN A 55 6.43 6.07 10.90
C ASN A 55 7.64 7.04 10.85
N ASN A 56 8.23 7.38 11.99
CA ASN A 56 9.46 8.17 12.04
C ASN A 56 10.68 7.37 11.53
N LYS A 57 10.81 6.10 11.90
CA LYS A 57 11.88 5.22 11.39
C LYS A 57 11.75 4.97 9.88
N ARG A 58 10.52 4.83 9.37
CA ARG A 58 10.23 4.73 7.93
C ARG A 58 10.60 5.99 7.15
N ARG A 59 10.51 7.19 7.74
CA ARG A 59 10.91 8.46 7.11
C ARG A 59 12.43 8.60 6.99
N ALA A 60 13.19 8.08 7.95
CA ALA A 60 14.65 8.06 7.91
C ALA A 60 15.20 6.93 7.02
N ASN A 61 14.46 5.82 6.88
CA ASN A 61 14.81 4.66 6.07
C ASN A 61 14.12 4.67 4.70
N LYS A 62 14.15 5.77 3.95
CA LYS A 62 13.72 5.75 2.54
C LYS A 62 14.94 5.53 1.63
N PRO A 63 14.76 4.97 0.43
CA PRO A 63 15.82 4.97 -0.57
C PRO A 63 16.28 6.39 -0.89
N SER A 64 17.59 6.56 -1.10
CA SER A 64 18.19 7.84 -1.51
C SER A 64 17.88 8.16 -2.97
N ASP A 65 18.01 7.15 -3.82
CA ASP A 65 17.90 7.24 -5.27
C ASP A 65 17.52 5.88 -5.87
N ARG A 66 17.40 5.86 -7.21
CA ARG A 66 17.08 4.67 -8.00
C ARG A 66 18.12 3.56 -7.84
N SER A 67 19.41 3.89 -7.90
CA SER A 67 20.50 2.91 -7.79
C SER A 67 20.47 2.19 -6.45
N ALA A 68 20.19 2.90 -5.36
CA ALA A 68 20.05 2.30 -4.04
C ALA A 68 18.88 1.29 -3.99
N VAL A 69 17.75 1.58 -4.65
CA VAL A 69 16.61 0.65 -4.77
C VAL A 69 16.97 -0.58 -5.60
N GLU A 70 17.66 -0.40 -6.73
CA GLU A 70 18.11 -1.51 -7.58
C GLU A 70 19.08 -2.44 -6.84
N GLU A 71 20.08 -1.88 -6.15
CA GLU A 71 21.02 -2.64 -5.34
C GLU A 71 20.31 -3.40 -4.22
N TRP A 72 19.41 -2.73 -3.49
CA TRP A 72 18.60 -3.37 -2.45
C TRP A 72 17.82 -4.55 -3.02
N PHE A 73 17.14 -4.36 -4.15
CA PHE A 73 16.31 -5.39 -4.76
C PHE A 73 17.14 -6.61 -5.20
N LEU A 74 18.25 -6.38 -5.91
CA LEU A 74 19.10 -7.48 -6.38
C LEU A 74 19.68 -8.28 -5.21
N ASN A 75 20.22 -7.59 -4.21
CA ASN A 75 20.94 -8.23 -3.11
C ASN A 75 20.02 -8.84 -2.05
N HIS A 76 18.85 -8.26 -1.79
CA HIS A 76 17.98 -8.69 -0.70
C HIS A 76 16.72 -9.39 -1.19
N GLU A 77 16.04 -8.85 -2.19
CA GLU A 77 14.77 -9.41 -2.64
C GLU A 77 14.99 -10.60 -3.57
N VAL A 78 15.89 -10.49 -4.54
CA VAL A 78 16.17 -11.59 -5.49
C VAL A 78 17.11 -12.61 -4.86
N LEU A 79 18.33 -12.20 -4.48
CA LEU A 79 19.37 -13.15 -4.05
C LEU A 79 19.03 -13.86 -2.74
N VAL A 80 18.46 -13.14 -1.75
CA VAL A 80 18.18 -13.71 -0.42
C VAL A 80 16.77 -14.28 -0.32
N LYS A 81 15.76 -13.60 -0.89
CA LYS A 81 14.35 -14.00 -0.74
C LYS A 81 13.74 -14.67 -1.97
N GLY A 82 14.43 -14.74 -3.10
CA GLY A 82 13.90 -15.33 -4.34
C GLY A 82 12.64 -14.61 -4.86
N SER A 83 12.45 -13.34 -4.51
CA SER A 83 11.24 -12.60 -4.84
C SER A 83 11.26 -12.10 -6.29
N ALA A 84 10.08 -12.06 -6.89
CA ALA A 84 9.86 -11.58 -8.25
C ALA A 84 10.56 -12.39 -9.38
N VAL A 85 11.17 -13.52 -9.04
CA VAL A 85 11.76 -14.50 -9.96
C VAL A 85 11.14 -15.87 -9.75
N ASP A 86 11.11 -16.66 -10.82
CA ASP A 86 10.73 -18.05 -10.79
C ASP A 86 11.89 -18.90 -10.26
N SER A 87 11.62 -19.80 -9.31
CA SER A 87 12.65 -20.58 -8.62
C SER A 87 13.33 -21.62 -9.51
N GLU A 88 12.67 -22.08 -10.58
CA GLU A 88 13.18 -23.12 -11.46
C GLU A 88 13.98 -22.53 -12.61
N THR A 89 13.46 -21.46 -13.22
CA THR A 89 14.01 -20.86 -14.44
C THR A 89 14.88 -19.64 -14.17
N GLY A 90 14.80 -19.06 -12.96
CA GLY A 90 15.45 -17.79 -12.62
C GLY A 90 14.88 -16.58 -13.37
N GLN A 91 13.82 -16.78 -14.15
CA GLN A 91 13.21 -15.75 -14.97
C GLN A 91 12.32 -14.84 -14.13
N PRO A 92 12.17 -13.54 -14.48
CA PRO A 92 11.27 -12.68 -13.72
C PRO A 92 9.82 -13.16 -13.85
N LEU A 93 9.07 -13.17 -12.73
CA LEU A 93 7.68 -13.62 -12.69
C LEU A 93 6.78 -12.79 -13.63
N PRO A 94 5.75 -13.36 -14.27
CA PRO A 94 4.98 -12.69 -15.31
C PRO A 94 4.36 -11.34 -14.90
N TRP A 95 3.98 -11.21 -13.62
CA TRP A 95 3.40 -9.98 -13.06
C TRP A 95 4.44 -8.93 -12.66
N PHE A 96 5.74 -9.23 -12.67
CA PHE A 96 6.79 -8.30 -12.30
C PHE A 96 7.35 -7.56 -13.52
N HIS A 97 7.41 -6.25 -13.42
CA HIS A 97 7.80 -5.32 -14.49
C HIS A 97 9.01 -4.46 -14.10
N GLY A 98 9.72 -4.82 -13.02
CA GLY A 98 10.95 -4.13 -12.59
C GLY A 98 10.74 -2.65 -12.25
N PHE A 99 11.64 -1.80 -12.76
CA PHE A 99 11.73 -0.39 -12.36
C PHE A 99 11.03 0.53 -13.37
N ILE A 100 9.75 0.26 -13.61
CA ILE A 100 8.94 1.17 -14.42
C ILE A 100 8.28 2.25 -13.56
N GLY A 101 8.12 3.43 -14.15
CA GLY A 101 7.45 4.56 -13.52
C GLY A 101 5.94 4.35 -13.38
N ARG A 102 5.29 5.19 -12.58
CA ARG A 102 3.83 5.17 -12.43
C ARG A 102 3.13 5.40 -13.78
N THR A 103 3.56 6.40 -14.55
CA THR A 103 2.94 6.76 -15.85
C THR A 103 3.06 5.64 -16.87
N GLN A 104 4.23 5.00 -16.96
CA GLN A 104 4.46 3.86 -17.85
C GLN A 104 3.56 2.67 -17.48
N ALA A 105 3.40 2.39 -16.18
CA ALA A 105 2.47 1.38 -15.71
C ALA A 105 1.01 1.70 -16.05
N GLU A 106 0.59 2.97 -15.96
CA GLU A 106 -0.74 3.41 -16.35
C GLU A 106 -0.99 3.19 -17.85
N GLN A 107 -0.01 3.51 -18.70
CA GLN A 107 -0.05 3.29 -20.16
C GLN A 107 -0.13 1.80 -20.50
N LEU A 108 0.70 0.97 -19.88
CA LEU A 108 0.68 -0.48 -20.09
C LEU A 108 -0.68 -1.08 -19.73
N LEU A 109 -1.36 -0.56 -18.71
CA LEU A 109 -2.65 -1.08 -18.23
C LEU A 109 -3.88 -0.47 -18.93
N GLU A 110 -3.72 0.60 -19.71
CA GLU A 110 -4.82 1.44 -20.21
C GLU A 110 -5.88 0.63 -20.97
N ASN A 111 -5.43 -0.28 -21.85
CA ASN A 111 -6.27 -1.06 -22.74
C ASN A 111 -6.62 -2.45 -22.23
N TYR A 112 -6.25 -2.79 -20.99
CA TYR A 112 -6.57 -4.08 -20.38
C TYR A 112 -7.88 -4.04 -19.58
N VAL A 113 -8.40 -5.23 -19.30
CA VAL A 113 -9.63 -5.40 -18.52
C VAL A 113 -9.42 -5.06 -17.03
N PRO A 114 -10.47 -4.63 -16.31
CA PRO A 114 -10.42 -4.48 -14.87
C PRO A 114 -9.97 -5.78 -14.17
N GLY A 115 -9.11 -5.65 -13.16
CA GLY A 115 -8.45 -6.78 -12.51
C GLY A 115 -7.08 -7.12 -13.10
N THR A 116 -6.70 -6.53 -14.25
CA THR A 116 -5.33 -6.63 -14.77
C THR A 116 -4.37 -5.79 -13.94
N PHE A 117 -3.25 -6.37 -13.53
CA PHE A 117 -2.29 -5.73 -12.64
C PHE A 117 -0.84 -6.00 -13.03
N LEU A 118 0.06 -5.15 -12.54
CA LEU A 118 1.49 -5.38 -12.56
C LEU A 118 2.14 -4.94 -11.25
N VAL A 119 3.30 -5.50 -10.95
CA VAL A 119 4.14 -5.13 -9.80
C VAL A 119 5.41 -4.48 -10.32
N ARG A 120 5.75 -3.34 -9.73
CA ARG A 120 6.94 -2.55 -10.05
C ARG A 120 7.66 -2.14 -8.76
N LEU A 121 8.94 -1.83 -8.87
CA LEU A 121 9.71 -1.23 -7.78
C LEU A 121 9.18 0.16 -7.46
N SER A 122 9.36 0.56 -6.20
CA SER A 122 8.98 1.88 -5.73
C SER A 122 10.22 2.72 -5.44
N GLU A 123 10.32 3.90 -6.06
CA GLU A 123 11.34 4.90 -5.72
C GLU A 123 11.18 5.48 -4.32
N ARG A 124 10.00 5.32 -3.72
CA ARG A 124 9.62 6.06 -2.50
C ARG A 124 9.83 5.29 -1.22
N ILE A 125 9.98 3.97 -1.31
CA ILE A 125 10.04 3.04 -0.17
C ILE A 125 10.92 1.85 -0.54
N TRP A 126 11.50 1.18 0.46
CA TRP A 126 12.10 -0.15 0.27
C TRP A 126 11.00 -1.20 0.07
N GLY A 127 10.54 -1.32 -1.16
CA GLY A 127 9.39 -2.16 -1.49
C GLY A 127 8.85 -1.90 -2.89
N TYR A 128 7.58 -2.26 -3.06
CA TYR A 128 6.95 -2.35 -4.37
C TYR A 128 5.74 -1.43 -4.46
N ALA A 129 5.27 -1.25 -5.68
CA ALA A 129 3.94 -0.76 -5.97
C ALA A 129 3.22 -1.74 -6.90
N ILE A 130 1.98 -2.09 -6.55
CA ILE A 130 1.06 -2.71 -7.50
C ILE A 130 0.35 -1.60 -8.26
N SER A 131 0.31 -1.70 -9.57
CA SER A 131 -0.57 -0.88 -10.43
C SER A 131 -1.67 -1.79 -10.95
N LEU A 132 -2.92 -1.38 -10.75
CA LEU A 132 -4.12 -2.19 -11.01
C LEU A 132 -5.10 -1.41 -11.88
N ARG A 133 -5.49 -2.01 -13.00
CA ARG A 133 -6.60 -1.52 -13.81
C ARG A 133 -7.92 -1.74 -13.07
N SER A 134 -8.57 -0.65 -12.68
CA SER A 134 -9.97 -0.65 -12.22
C SER A 134 -10.90 -0.16 -13.35
N PRO A 135 -12.22 -0.33 -13.23
CA PRO A 135 -13.16 0.10 -14.27
C PRO A 135 -13.08 1.59 -14.61
N ASP A 136 -12.78 2.42 -13.61
CA ASP A 136 -12.78 3.88 -13.70
C ASP A 136 -11.39 4.47 -13.94
N ARG A 137 -10.34 3.85 -13.39
CA ARG A 137 -8.96 4.37 -13.43
C ARG A 137 -7.93 3.30 -13.10
N CYS A 138 -6.66 3.64 -13.28
CA CYS A 138 -5.57 2.91 -12.66
C CYS A 138 -5.45 3.28 -11.17
N LYS A 139 -5.37 2.26 -10.30
CA LYS A 139 -5.13 2.37 -8.86
C LYS A 139 -3.73 1.86 -8.52
N HIS A 140 -3.12 2.41 -7.46
CA HIS A 140 -1.78 2.01 -7.05
C HIS A 140 -1.71 1.73 -5.55
N PHE A 141 -1.08 0.62 -5.19
CA PHE A 141 -0.95 0.16 -3.81
C PHE A 141 0.51 -0.07 -3.47
N LEU A 142 1.01 0.61 -2.44
CA LEU A 142 2.38 0.43 -1.98
C LEU A 142 2.48 -0.80 -1.09
N ILE A 143 3.51 -1.61 -1.30
CA ILE A 143 3.88 -2.77 -0.48
C ILE A 143 5.17 -2.43 0.25
N ASP A 144 5.12 -2.50 1.58
CA ASP A 144 6.33 -2.44 2.40
C ASP A 144 7.05 -3.79 2.35
N ALA A 145 8.33 -3.76 1.99
CA ALA A 145 9.22 -4.92 2.00
C ALA A 145 10.50 -4.65 2.82
N ALA A 146 10.55 -3.57 3.60
CA ALA A 146 11.71 -3.20 4.40
C ALA A 146 12.05 -4.21 5.52
N GLY A 147 11.13 -5.14 5.82
CA GLY A 147 11.30 -6.18 6.83
C GLY A 147 11.37 -7.59 6.24
N SER A 148 10.99 -8.57 7.05
CA SER A 148 10.89 -9.98 6.67
C SER A 148 9.52 -10.38 6.12
N SER A 149 8.61 -9.42 5.91
CA SER A 149 7.26 -9.66 5.42
C SER A 149 6.81 -8.59 4.43
N TYR A 150 5.76 -8.92 3.68
CA TYR A 150 5.14 -8.09 2.65
C TYR A 150 3.75 -7.66 3.10
N GLN A 151 3.47 -6.36 3.11
CA GLN A 151 2.15 -5.84 3.48
C GLN A 151 1.83 -4.55 2.75
N PHE A 152 0.56 -4.29 2.47
CA PHE A 152 0.14 -3.00 1.95
C PHE A 152 0.28 -1.88 3.00
N PHE A 153 0.57 -0.68 2.52
CA PHE A 153 0.50 0.52 3.35
C PHE A 153 -0.96 0.84 3.72
N GLY A 154 -1.22 0.95 5.02
CA GLY A 154 -2.55 1.21 5.56
C GLY A 154 -2.73 0.51 6.89
N ALA A 155 -3.85 0.75 7.57
CA ALA A 155 -4.21 -0.01 8.76
C ALA A 155 -5.01 -1.26 8.35
N GLY A 156 -4.75 -2.39 9.02
CA GLY A 156 -5.57 -3.60 8.89
C GLY A 156 -5.22 -4.54 7.73
N HIS A 157 -4.12 -4.31 7.01
CA HIS A 157 -3.65 -5.26 6.00
C HIS A 157 -2.89 -6.44 6.64
N LEU A 158 -3.13 -7.64 6.12
CA LEU A 158 -2.40 -8.84 6.49
C LEU A 158 -0.97 -8.77 5.96
N ALA A 159 -0.02 -9.27 6.76
CA ALA A 159 1.36 -9.43 6.34
C ALA A 159 1.58 -10.84 5.79
N HIS A 160 2.34 -10.95 4.70
CA HIS A 160 2.64 -12.19 4.01
C HIS A 160 4.13 -12.52 4.10
N SER A 161 4.46 -13.81 4.08
CA SER A 161 5.85 -14.32 4.10
C SER A 161 6.61 -14.06 2.82
N SER A 162 5.92 -14.07 1.68
CA SER A 162 6.50 -13.80 0.36
C SER A 162 5.64 -12.83 -0.45
N LEU A 163 6.25 -12.17 -1.43
CA LEU A 163 5.53 -11.34 -2.38
C LEU A 163 4.52 -12.16 -3.19
N SER A 164 4.89 -13.37 -3.59
CA SER A 164 4.02 -14.29 -4.32
C SER A 164 2.78 -14.69 -3.53
N ASP A 165 2.91 -14.93 -2.22
CA ASP A 165 1.77 -15.24 -1.34
C ASP A 165 0.80 -14.06 -1.23
N LEU A 166 1.33 -12.83 -1.15
CA LEU A 166 0.52 -11.62 -1.14
C LEU A 166 -0.28 -11.50 -2.44
N ILE A 167 0.37 -11.69 -3.60
CA ILE A 167 -0.32 -11.64 -4.90
C ILE A 167 -1.37 -12.74 -5.01
N LEU A 168 -1.05 -13.97 -4.61
CA LEU A 168 -1.96 -15.11 -4.68
C LEU A 168 -3.19 -14.91 -3.79
N TYR A 169 -3.01 -14.44 -2.56
CA TYR A 169 -4.11 -14.15 -1.63
C TYR A 169 -5.07 -13.10 -2.22
N HIS A 170 -4.52 -12.05 -2.83
CA HIS A 170 -5.30 -10.96 -3.40
C HIS A 170 -5.90 -11.25 -4.78
N LYS A 171 -5.77 -12.48 -5.29
CA LYS A 171 -6.59 -12.96 -6.44
C LYS A 171 -8.06 -13.13 -6.07
N ILE A 172 -8.34 -13.47 -4.81
CA ILE A 172 -9.70 -13.75 -4.30
C ILE A 172 -10.10 -12.86 -3.11
N SER A 173 -9.13 -12.23 -2.45
CA SER A 173 -9.39 -11.32 -1.34
C SER A 173 -9.12 -9.89 -1.78
N PRO A 174 -10.12 -8.99 -1.82
CA PRO A 174 -9.91 -7.61 -2.28
C PRO A 174 -8.89 -6.85 -1.42
N ILE A 175 -8.09 -5.98 -2.04
CA ILE A 175 -7.11 -5.14 -1.32
C ILE A 175 -7.81 -4.17 -0.38
N THR A 176 -8.95 -3.62 -0.80
CA THR A 176 -9.70 -2.62 -0.02
C THR A 176 -11.11 -3.09 0.31
N SER A 177 -11.74 -2.42 1.29
CA SER A 177 -13.10 -2.73 1.73
C SER A 177 -14.18 -2.47 0.69
N THR A 178 -13.89 -1.77 -0.42
CA THR A 178 -14.85 -1.61 -1.52
C THR A 178 -15.04 -2.89 -2.32
N GLY A 179 -14.15 -3.88 -2.16
CA GLY A 179 -14.33 -5.22 -2.68
C GLY A 179 -13.98 -5.40 -4.17
N GLN A 180 -13.45 -4.37 -4.83
CA GLN A 180 -13.24 -4.36 -6.29
C GLN A 180 -11.77 -4.57 -6.70
N GLU A 181 -10.83 -4.41 -5.76
CA GLU A 181 -9.40 -4.41 -6.04
C GLU A 181 -8.81 -5.83 -5.93
N LEU A 182 -9.11 -6.66 -6.94
CA LEU A 182 -8.57 -8.02 -7.07
C LEU A 182 -7.43 -8.08 -8.09
N LEU A 183 -6.42 -8.89 -7.82
CA LEU A 183 -5.24 -9.08 -8.66
C LEU A 183 -5.41 -10.28 -9.60
N VAL A 184 -6.32 -10.15 -10.56
CA VAL A 184 -6.82 -11.31 -11.32
C VAL A 184 -5.88 -11.71 -12.45
N TYR A 185 -5.48 -10.75 -13.29
CA TYR A 185 -4.72 -11.03 -14.51
C TYR A 185 -3.36 -10.33 -14.48
N PRO A 186 -2.23 -11.04 -14.63
CA PRO A 186 -0.95 -10.36 -14.79
C PRO A 186 -0.94 -9.59 -16.11
N CYS A 187 -0.48 -8.34 -16.08
CA CYS A 187 -0.22 -7.57 -17.29
C CYS A 187 0.89 -8.27 -18.09
N PRO A 188 0.64 -8.60 -19.37
CA PRO A 188 1.68 -9.13 -20.24
C PRO A 188 2.90 -8.23 -20.26
N ARG A 189 4.07 -8.85 -20.36
CA ARG A 189 5.36 -8.21 -20.53
C ARG A 189 5.96 -8.63 -21.87
N ASP A 190 6.81 -7.79 -22.45
CA ASP A 190 7.57 -8.13 -23.64
C ASP A 190 8.38 -9.41 -23.41
N SER A 191 8.29 -10.35 -24.34
CA SER A 191 8.92 -11.67 -24.29
C SER A 191 10.44 -11.64 -24.31
N ASN A 192 11.06 -10.50 -24.63
CA ASN A 192 12.51 -10.39 -24.76
C ASN A 192 13.27 -10.27 -23.41
N VAL A 193 12.57 -10.22 -22.28
CA VAL A 193 13.22 -10.10 -20.96
C VAL A 193 13.57 -11.48 -20.41
N SER A 194 14.87 -11.77 -20.33
CA SER A 194 15.41 -13.04 -19.82
C SER A 194 16.02 -12.98 -18.41
N ASN A 195 16.07 -11.81 -17.79
CA ASN A 195 16.56 -11.62 -16.42
C ASN A 195 16.02 -10.33 -15.81
N VAL A 196 16.19 -10.17 -14.48
CA VAL A 196 15.64 -9.01 -13.76
C VAL A 196 16.40 -7.71 -14.02
N GLN A 197 17.69 -7.76 -14.37
CA GLN A 197 18.50 -6.57 -14.64
C GLN A 197 18.01 -5.82 -15.88
N GLN A 198 17.61 -6.55 -16.92
CA GLN A 198 16.99 -5.97 -18.13
C GLN A 198 15.70 -5.19 -17.83
N LEU A 199 15.04 -5.46 -16.71
CA LEU A 199 13.84 -4.72 -16.30
C LEU A 199 14.13 -3.36 -15.66
N PHE A 200 15.41 -3.01 -15.48
CA PHE A 200 15.82 -1.71 -14.94
C PHE A 200 16.29 -0.75 -16.01
N GLU A 201 16.40 -1.19 -17.27
CA GLU A 201 16.88 -0.39 -18.40
C GLU A 201 15.74 0.31 -19.18
N ALA A 202 14.49 0.15 -18.71
CA ALA A 202 13.26 0.63 -19.35
C ALA A 202 12.80 2.03 -18.92
#